data_AF-A0A6P7GTA5-F1
#
_entry.id   AF-A0A6P7GTA5-F1
#
_cell.length_a   1.000
_cell.length_b   1.000
_cell.length_c   1.000
_cell.angle_alpha   90.00
_cell.angle_beta   90.00
_cell.angle_gamma   90.00
#
_symmetry.space_group_name_H-M   'P 1'
#
loop_
_entity.id
_entity.type
_entity.pdbx_description
1 polymer ?
#
loop_
_entity_poly.entity_id
_entity_poly.type
_entity_poly.pdbx_seq_one_letter_code
_entity_poly.pdbx_strand_id
1 'polypeptide(L)'
;FGHEHFWTSGTDLAEEGKFFWMSTGRPITFTNWNAGEPNNFEYENGEQENCLELWNRDGKGLKWNDSPCSFETYFVCEVQP
;
A
#
# COMPACT_ATOMS: atom_id res chain seq x y z
N PHE A 1 4.57 4.15 -19.42
CA PHE A 1 3.50 4.53 -18.47
C PHE A 1 3.52 3.47 -17.39
N GLY A 2 3.76 3.87 -16.13
CA GLY A 2 4.41 3.06 -15.08
C GLY A 2 3.73 1.72 -14.83
N HIS A 3 4.45 0.63 -15.11
CA HIS A 3 4.05 -0.76 -14.82
C HIS A 3 4.65 -1.26 -13.49
N GLU A 4 5.14 -0.35 -12.66
CA GLU A 4 5.89 -0.67 -11.45
C GLU A 4 4.94 -0.60 -10.25
N HIS A 5 4.33 -1.74 -9.96
CA HIS A 5 3.42 -1.97 -8.85
C HIS A 5 3.98 -3.08 -7.98
N PHE A 6 4.11 -2.86 -6.68
CA PHE A 6 4.60 -3.87 -5.76
C PHE A 6 3.89 -3.80 -4.42
N TRP A 7 3.42 -4.94 -3.94
CA TRP A 7 2.96 -5.05 -2.56
C TRP A 7 4.10 -4.97 -1.56
N THR A 8 3.77 -4.41 -0.40
CA THR A 8 4.55 -4.48 0.83
C THR A 8 3.76 -5.25 1.89
N SER A 9 4.28 -5.35 3.12
CA SER A 9 3.51 -5.91 4.25
C SER A 9 2.65 -4.88 4.98
N GLY A 10 2.56 -3.64 4.48
CA GLY A 10 1.81 -2.55 5.12
C GLY A 10 0.31 -2.68 4.89
N THR A 11 -0.48 -2.44 5.93
CA THR A 11 -1.95 -2.50 5.87
C THR A 11 -2.56 -1.72 7.03
N ASP A 12 -3.81 -1.31 6.90
CA ASP A 12 -4.65 -0.76 7.96
C ASP A 12 -5.95 -1.57 8.16
N LEU A 13 -6.01 -2.82 7.64
CA LEU A 13 -7.14 -3.75 7.79
C LEU A 13 -7.68 -3.91 9.23
N ALA A 14 -6.85 -3.67 10.26
CA ALA A 14 -7.26 -3.76 11.66
C ALA A 14 -8.02 -2.51 12.14
N GLU A 15 -7.64 -1.34 11.63
CA GLU A 15 -8.27 -0.05 11.97
C GLU A 15 -7.91 0.98 10.88
N GLU A 16 -8.91 1.38 10.11
CA GLU A 16 -8.82 2.37 9.03
C GLU A 16 -7.99 3.61 9.42
N GLY A 17 -7.04 3.98 8.56
CA GLY A 17 -6.14 5.11 8.78
C GLY A 17 -4.99 4.85 9.77
N LYS A 18 -4.89 3.64 10.35
CA LYS A 18 -3.77 3.23 11.21
C LYS A 18 -2.99 2.08 10.58
N PHE A 19 -2.04 2.46 9.72
CA PHE A 19 -1.18 1.49 9.05
C PHE A 19 -0.18 0.82 10.02
N PHE A 20 -0.03 -0.49 9.85
CA PHE A 20 0.96 -1.33 10.52
C PHE A 20 1.61 -2.32 9.53
N TRP A 21 2.79 -2.82 9.89
CA TRP A 21 3.47 -3.87 9.14
C TRP A 21 2.97 -5.23 9.61
N MET A 22 2.25 -5.98 8.76
CA MET A 22 1.77 -7.34 9.09
C MET A 22 2.90 -8.29 9.51
N SER A 23 4.10 -8.11 8.94
CA SER A 23 5.26 -8.95 9.23
C SER A 23 5.78 -8.81 10.67
N THR A 24 5.49 -7.70 11.35
CA THR A 24 6.03 -7.41 12.70
C THR A 24 4.97 -6.99 13.72
N GLY A 25 3.76 -6.63 13.26
CA GLY A 25 2.71 -6.02 14.09
C GLY A 25 3.02 -4.60 14.55
N ARG A 26 4.07 -3.95 14.02
CA ARG A 26 4.47 -2.60 14.44
C ARG A 26 3.76 -1.53 13.62
N PRO A 27 3.40 -0.38 14.23
CA PRO A 27 2.84 0.74 13.49
C PRO A 27 3.85 1.30 12.48
N ILE A 28 3.36 1.77 11.34
CA ILE A 28 4.16 2.48 10.36
C ILE A 28 4.43 3.90 10.88
N THR A 29 5.71 4.30 10.92
CA THR A 29 6.14 5.62 11.44
C THR A 29 6.75 6.53 10.38
N PHE A 30 7.07 6.00 9.20
CA PHE A 30 7.54 6.73 8.03
C PHE A 30 6.51 6.61 6.93
N THR A 31 6.32 7.66 6.12
CA THR A 31 5.37 7.65 5.02
C THR A 31 5.95 8.29 3.77
N ASN A 32 5.62 7.74 2.60
CA ASN A 32 6.02 8.28 1.30
C ASN A 32 4.86 8.21 0.27
N TRP A 33 3.70 8.72 0.65
CA TRP A 33 2.47 8.68 -0.17
C TRP A 33 2.59 9.40 -1.50
N ASN A 34 1.89 8.87 -2.50
CA ASN A 34 1.57 9.63 -3.70
C ASN A 34 0.64 10.80 -3.36
N ALA A 35 0.61 11.81 -4.22
CA ALA A 35 -0.27 12.96 -4.03
C ALA A 35 -1.74 12.49 -4.06
N GLY A 36 -2.45 12.70 -2.96
CA GLY A 36 -3.84 12.27 -2.77
C GLY A 36 -4.01 11.00 -1.95
N GLU A 37 -2.92 10.28 -1.65
CA GLU A 37 -2.96 9.03 -0.89
C GLU A 37 -2.60 9.23 0.61
N PRO A 38 -3.07 8.34 1.50
CA PRO A 38 -4.05 7.30 1.23
C PRO A 38 -5.46 7.88 1.07
N ASN A 39 -6.27 7.30 0.18
CA ASN A 39 -7.57 7.87 -0.18
C ASN A 39 -8.77 6.96 0.19
N ASN A 40 -8.50 5.70 0.52
CA ASN A 40 -9.46 4.64 0.82
C ASN A 40 -10.62 4.56 -0.18
N PHE A 41 -10.30 4.42 -1.47
CA PHE A 41 -11.33 4.40 -2.51
C PHE A 41 -12.30 3.22 -2.33
N GLU A 42 -13.60 3.49 -2.36
CA GLU A 42 -14.63 2.44 -2.37
C GLU A 42 -15.00 2.07 -3.82
N TYR A 43 -14.70 0.83 -4.20
CA TYR A 43 -14.98 0.28 -5.52
C TYR A 43 -16.45 -0.18 -5.64
N GLU A 44 -16.95 -0.31 -6.87
CA GLU A 44 -18.36 -0.69 -7.13
C GLU A 44 -18.75 -2.07 -6.55
N ASN A 45 -17.77 -2.95 -6.33
CA ASN A 45 -17.94 -4.26 -5.70
C ASN A 45 -17.97 -4.20 -4.16
N GLY A 46 -17.84 -3.00 -3.57
CA GLY A 46 -17.78 -2.77 -2.12
C GLY A 46 -16.40 -3.00 -1.51
N GLU A 47 -15.35 -3.21 -2.31
CA GLU A 47 -13.98 -3.26 -1.81
C GLU A 47 -13.45 -1.87 -1.47
N GLN A 48 -12.59 -1.82 -0.46
CA GLN A 48 -11.92 -0.62 0.04
C GLN A 48 -10.40 -0.83 0.00
N GLU A 49 -9.65 0.26 -0.01
CA GLU A 49 -8.19 0.23 -0.15
C GLU A 49 -7.52 0.08 1.21
N ASN A 50 -7.06 -1.14 1.53
CA ASN A 50 -6.48 -1.44 2.85
C ASN A 50 -5.05 -2.01 2.79
N CYS A 51 -4.48 -2.15 1.59
CA CYS A 51 -3.17 -2.75 1.38
C CYS A 51 -2.18 -1.75 0.79
N LEU A 52 -0.97 -1.69 1.34
CA LEU A 52 0.04 -0.71 0.95
C LEU A 52 0.85 -1.17 -0.27
N GLU A 53 0.64 -0.45 -1.36
CA GLU A 53 1.26 -0.62 -2.67
C GLU A 53 2.37 0.41 -2.89
N LEU A 54 3.48 -0.01 -3.50
CA LEU A 54 4.46 0.87 -4.13
C LEU A 54 4.10 1.06 -5.60
N TRP A 55 3.85 2.31 -6.01
CA TRP A 55 3.46 2.66 -7.35
C TRP A 55 4.18 3.93 -7.86
N ASN A 56 4.82 3.82 -9.02
CA ASN A 56 5.44 4.96 -9.73
C ASN A 56 4.43 5.71 -10.61
N ARG A 57 3.47 6.38 -9.95
CA ARG A 57 2.36 7.09 -10.61
C ARG A 57 2.78 8.28 -11.46
N ASP A 58 3.72 9.09 -10.95
CA ASP A 58 4.11 10.38 -11.55
C ASP A 58 5.45 10.33 -12.33
N GLY A 59 6.07 9.15 -12.42
CA GLY A 59 7.37 8.96 -13.06
C GLY A 59 8.55 9.49 -12.22
N LYS A 60 8.34 9.84 -10.95
CA LYS A 60 9.38 10.37 -10.04
C LYS A 60 9.84 9.37 -9.00
N GLY A 61 9.52 8.09 -9.18
CA GLY A 61 9.95 6.97 -8.34
C GLY A 61 8.79 6.32 -7.58
N LEU A 62 9.11 5.24 -6.86
CA LEU A 62 8.13 4.46 -6.11
C LEU A 62 7.66 5.24 -4.88
N LYS A 63 6.36 5.52 -4.85
CA LYS A 63 5.63 6.14 -3.74
C LYS A 63 4.44 5.27 -3.38
N TRP A 64 3.80 5.58 -2.25
CA TRP A 64 2.80 4.70 -1.67
C TRP A 64 1.41 5.01 -2.20
N ASN A 65 0.63 3.97 -2.32
CA ASN A 65 -0.80 3.97 -2.60
C ASN A 65 -1.44 2.96 -1.63
N ASP A 66 -2.59 3.27 -1.06
CA ASP A 66 -3.48 2.24 -0.57
C ASP A 66 -4.27 1.69 -1.77
N SER A 67 -4.43 0.38 -1.84
CA SER A 67 -5.01 -0.29 -3.00
C SER A 67 -5.87 -1.46 -2.52
N PRO A 68 -6.90 -1.88 -3.28
CA PRO A 68 -7.73 -3.01 -2.85
C PRO A 68 -6.84 -4.25 -2.77
N CYS A 69 -6.89 -4.93 -1.63
CA CYS A 69 -6.01 -6.08 -1.35
C CYS A 69 -6.17 -7.25 -2.34
N SER A 70 -7.26 -7.26 -3.10
CA SER A 70 -7.57 -8.21 -4.17
C SER A 70 -6.76 -7.98 -5.46
N PHE A 71 -6.10 -6.83 -5.61
CA PHE A 71 -5.37 -6.47 -6.82
C PHE A 71 -4.12 -7.36 -7.04
N GLU A 72 -4.03 -7.97 -8.22
CA GLU A 72 -2.94 -8.88 -8.58
C GLU A 72 -1.70 -8.12 -9.05
N THR A 73 -0.62 -8.19 -8.28
CA THR A 73 0.68 -7.62 -8.66
C THR A 73 1.86 -8.32 -7.96
N TYR A 74 3.09 -7.92 -8.30
CA TYR A 74 4.32 -8.40 -7.66
C TYR A 74 4.44 -7.90 -6.22
N PHE A 75 5.42 -8.41 -5.46
CA PHE A 75 5.64 -8.03 -4.07
C PHE A 75 7.13 -7.92 -3.74
N VAL A 76 7.44 -7.16 -2.69
CA VAL A 76 8.78 -7.07 -2.10
C VAL A 76 8.80 -7.86 -0.80
N CYS A 77 9.79 -8.74 -0.63
CA CYS A 77 10.05 -9.42 0.64
C CYS A 77 11.15 -8.71 1.42
N GLU A 78 10.99 -8.65 2.74
CA GLU A 78 12.04 -8.31 3.69
C GLU A 78 12.43 -9.58 4.46
N VAL A 79 13.73 -9.80 4.63
CA VAL A 79 14.26 -10.91 5.44
C VAL A 79 15.12 -10.30 6.53
N GLN A 80 14.92 -10.74 7.77
CA GLN A 80 15.78 -10.33 8.88
C GLN A 80 17.13 -11.06 8.79
N PRO A 81 18.26 -10.39 9.12
CA PRO A 81 19.57 -11.02 9.16
C PRO A 81 19.65 -12.22 10.12
#